data_AF-X7YPP0-F1
#
_entry.id   AF-X7YPP0-F1
#
_cell.length_a   1.000
_cell.length_b   1.000
_cell.length_c   1.000
_cell.angle_alpha   90.00
_cell.angle_beta   90.00
_cell.angle_gamma   90.00
#
_symmetry.space_group_name_H-M   'P 1'
#
loop_
_entity.id
_entity.type
_entity.pdbx_description
1 polymer ?
#
loop_
_entity_poly.entity_id
_entity_poly.type
_entity_poly.pdbx_seq_one_letter_code
_entity_poly.pdbx_strand_id
1 'polypeptide(L)' 'MTKRLIDLDDDLLAAAQRELKTSGVSDTVRMALQQAAASSARARQVAWLRAGV' A
#
# COMPACT_ATOMS: atom_id res chain seq x y z
N MET A 1 -19.79 15.86 -2.07
CA MET A 1 -19.28 15.73 -0.68
C MET A 1 -18.54 14.40 -0.56
N THR A 2 -17.29 14.35 -1.01
CA THR A 2 -16.46 13.15 -0.87
C THR A 2 -16.01 13.05 0.58
N LYS A 3 -16.74 12.24 1.34
CA LYS A 3 -16.48 11.88 2.73
C LYS A 3 -15.05 11.32 2.80
N ARG A 4 -14.08 12.15 3.20
CA ARG A 4 -12.66 11.76 3.31
C ARG A 4 -12.61 10.52 4.20
N LEU A 5 -12.28 9.39 3.60
CA LEU A 5 -12.12 8.12 4.28
C LEU A 5 -10.87 8.28 5.16
N ILE A 6 -11.09 8.66 6.42
CA ILE A 6 -10.05 9.04 7.39
C ILE A 6 -9.44 10.40 7.02
N ASP A 7 -9.07 11.20 8.01
CA ASP A 7 -8.25 12.39 7.79
C ASP A 7 -6.87 11.90 7.33
N LEU A 8 -6.75 11.63 6.03
CA LEU A 8 -5.52 11.20 5.42
C LEU A 8 -4.63 12.43 5.32
N ASP A 9 -3.51 12.38 6.04
CA ASP A 9 -2.47 13.40 5.99
C ASP A 9 -2.07 13.66 4.52
N ASP A 10 -2.21 14.92 4.09
CA ASP A 10 -2.00 15.32 2.70
C ASP A 10 -0.50 15.21 2.31
N ASP A 11 0.42 15.34 3.27
CA ASP A 11 1.86 15.14 3.03
C ASP A 11 2.20 13.65 2.86
N LEU A 12 1.57 12.77 3.65
CA LEU A 12 1.67 11.33 3.48
C LEU A 12 1.11 10.90 2.11
N LEU A 13 -0.04 11.45 1.72
CA LEU A 13 -0.63 11.22 0.41
C LEU A 13 0.30 11.71 -0.71
N ALA A 14 0.87 12.91 -0.59
CA ALA A 14 1.77 13.47 -1.59
C ALA A 14 3.09 12.67 -1.70
N ALA A 15 3.60 12.13 -0.59
CA ALA A 15 4.73 11.21 -0.60
C ALA A 15 4.37 9.92 -1.35
N ALA A 16 3.25 9.28 -0.99
CA ALA A 16 2.79 8.06 -1.64
C ALA A 16 2.50 8.27 -3.14
N GLN A 17 1.92 9.41 -3.53
CA GLN A 17 1.66 9.76 -4.92
C GLN A 17 2.94 9.89 -5.75
N ARG A 18 3.99 10.51 -5.20
CA ARG A 18 5.30 10.62 -5.86
C ARG A 18 5.96 9.25 -6.03
N GLU A 19 5.99 8.45 -4.99
CA GLU A 19 6.60 7.12 -5.01
C GLU A 19 5.85 6.16 -5.94
N LEU A 20 4.51 6.15 -5.87
CA LEU A 20 3.66 5.27 -6.67
C LEU A 20 3.34 5.82 -8.05
N LYS A 21 3.79 7.04 -8.36
CA LYS A 21 3.52 7.76 -9.62
C LYS A 21 2.02 7.84 -9.94
N THR A 22 1.22 8.19 -8.93
CA THR A 22 -0.24 8.34 -9.03
C THR A 22 -0.67 9.76 -8.74
N SER A 23 -1.81 10.18 -9.30
CA SER A 23 -2.36 11.53 -9.11
C SER A 23 -3.67 11.58 -8.33
N GLY A 24 -4.39 10.45 -8.24
CA GLY A 24 -5.67 10.36 -7.54
C GLY A 24 -5.61 9.52 -6.28
N VAL A 25 -6.27 9.97 -5.20
CA VAL A 25 -6.29 9.29 -3.89
C VAL A 25 -6.68 7.81 -4.02
N SER A 26 -7.76 7.51 -4.74
CA SER A 26 -8.25 6.14 -4.90
C SER A 26 -7.23 5.23 -5.58
N ASP A 27 -6.49 5.74 -6.56
CA ASP A 27 -5.48 4.97 -7.28
C ASP A 27 -4.24 4.76 -6.42
N THR A 28 -3.81 5.81 -5.70
CA THR A 28 -2.72 5.72 -4.72
C THR A 28 -3.03 4.68 -3.65
N VAL A 29 -4.22 4.73 -3.04
CA VAL A 29 -4.64 3.79 -2.00
C VAL A 29 -4.75 2.38 -2.56
N ARG A 30 -5.34 2.20 -3.75
CA ARG A 30 -5.43 0.88 -4.41
C ARG A 30 -4.05 0.27 -4.61
N MET A 31 -3.11 1.04 -5.16
CA MET A 31 -1.75 0.56 -5.42
C MET A 31 -1.00 0.26 -4.12
N ALA A 32 -1.09 1.12 -3.12
CA ALA A 32 -0.47 0.91 -1.82
C ALA A 32 -0.96 -0.39 -1.15
N LEU A 33 -2.28 -0.65 -1.18
CA LEU A 33 -2.85 -1.87 -0.63
C LEU A 33 -2.42 -3.12 -1.39
N GLN A 34 -2.32 -3.05 -2.72
CA GLN A 34 -1.80 -4.15 -3.53
C GLN A 34 -0.34 -4.48 -3.19
N GLN A 35 0.51 -3.46 -3.05
CA GLN A 35 1.91 -3.64 -2.66
C GLN A 35 2.06 -4.21 -1.25
N ALA A 36 1.25 -3.75 -0.29
CA ALA A 36 1.26 -4.26 1.07
C ALA A 36 0.83 -5.74 1.12
N ALA A 37 -0.22 -6.10 0.37
CA ALA A 37 -0.67 -7.48 0.26
C ALA A 37 0.40 -8.40 -0.37
N ALA A 38 1.03 -7.96 -1.46
CA ALA A 38 2.12 -8.69 -2.11
C ALA A 38 3.32 -8.87 -1.19
N SER A 39 3.71 -7.82 -0.47
CA SER A 39 4.82 -7.86 0.51
C SER A 39 4.53 -8.83 1.65
N SER A 40 3.30 -8.81 2.18
CA SER A 40 2.86 -9.74 3.22
C SER A 40 2.84 -11.20 2.74
N ALA A 41 2.35 -11.44 1.52
CA ALA A 41 2.38 -12.78 0.91
C ALA A 41 3.81 -13.27 0.71
N ARG A 42 4.71 -12.41 0.24
CA ARG A 42 6.13 -12.73 0.08
C ARG A 42 6.81 -13.05 1.41
N ALA A 43 6.53 -12.27 2.45
CA ALA A 43 7.06 -12.54 3.79
C ALA A 43 6.61 -13.91 4.32
N ARG A 44 5.33 -14.28 4.15
CA ARG A 44 4.83 -15.62 4.50
C ARG A 44 5.51 -16.72 3.69
N GLN A 45 5.69 -16.52 2.39
CA GLN A 45 6.38 -17.50 1.54
C GLN A 45 7.82 -17.74 1.99
N VAL A 46 8.56 -16.66 2.30
CA VAL A 46 9.94 -16.76 2.82
C VAL A 46 9.96 -17.45 4.18
N ALA A 47 9.01 -17.13 5.07
CA ALA A 47 8.89 -17.79 6.37
C ALA A 47 8.63 -19.29 6.22
N TRP A 48 7.74 -19.69 5.30
CA TRP A 48 7.48 -21.09 5.00
C TRP A 48 8.73 -21.81 4.46
N LEU A 49 9.44 -21.22 3.49
CA LEU A 49 10.69 -21.77 2.97
C LEU A 49 11.77 -21.92 4.05
N ARG A 50 11.85 -20.98 4.99
CA ARG A 50 12.80 -21.03 6.11
C ARG A 50 12.41 -22.04 7.19
N ALA A 51 11.11 -22.34 7.32
CA ALA A 51 10.61 -23.29 8.31
C ALA A 51 10.96 -24.74 7.95
N GLY A 52 11.35 -25.03 6.69
CA GLY A 52 11.99 -26.29 6.31
C GLY A 52 11.11 -27.54 6.43
N VAL A 53 9.78 -27.40 6.32
CA VAL A 53 8.85 -28.55 6.23
C VAL A 53 8.91 -29.24 4.88
#